data_AF-K3WB58-F1
#
_entry.id   AF-K3WB58-F1
#
_cell.length_a   1.000
_cell.length_b   1.000
_cell.length_c   1.000
_cell.angle_alpha   90.00
_cell.angle_beta   90.00
_cell.angle_gamma   90.00
#
_symmetry.space_group_name_H-M   'P 1'
#
loop_
_entity.id
_entity.type
_entity.pdbx_description
1 polymer ?
#
loop_
_entity_poly.entity_id
_entity_poly.type
_entity_poly.pdbx_seq_one_letter_code
_entity_poly.pdbx_strand_id
1 'polypeptide(L)'
;MSANVSASGCSHYRRHCHVRAECCQQWVACRLCHNEQFTDHEIDRHAIRIMRCDACLTEQPCARTCSKCEAVMGAYFCQVCNLFDDAGDEKQVFHCDGCGICRVGGRDNFFHCDKCCGCYPHSLQNKHKCLEGSMHRECAICLEVTFASLESVHVLPCGHVLHGGCWEEYISHGCI
;
A
#
# COMPACT_ATOMS: atom_id res chain seq x y z
N MET A 1 2.11 -34.46 5.16
CA MET A 1 2.15 -33.44 4.09
C MET A 1 2.40 -32.11 4.77
N SER A 2 3.67 -31.80 5.02
CA SER A 2 4.08 -30.62 5.77
C SER A 2 4.52 -29.58 4.75
N ALA A 3 3.67 -28.61 4.46
CA ALA A 3 4.09 -27.45 3.70
C ALA A 3 5.16 -26.72 4.51
N ASN A 4 6.37 -26.62 3.95
CA ASN A 4 7.45 -25.78 4.44
C ASN A 4 6.89 -24.36 4.62
N VAL A 5 6.65 -23.96 5.87
CA VAL A 5 6.52 -22.54 6.21
C VAL A 5 7.92 -21.97 6.04
N SER A 6 8.21 -21.44 4.86
CA SER A 6 9.42 -20.69 4.60
C SER A 6 9.49 -19.58 5.65
N ALA A 7 10.38 -19.72 6.62
CA ALA A 7 10.71 -18.72 7.63
C ALA A 7 11.49 -17.55 7.00
N SER A 8 11.13 -17.14 5.79
CA SER A 8 11.71 -16.03 5.06
C SER A 8 10.87 -14.80 5.37
N GLY A 9 11.40 -13.93 6.22
CA GLY A 9 10.79 -12.66 6.57
C GLY A 9 10.43 -11.83 5.33
N CYS A 10 9.54 -10.87 5.51
CA CYS A 10 9.14 -9.97 4.44
C CYS A 10 10.08 -8.76 4.34
N SER A 11 10.49 -8.44 3.12
CA SER A 11 11.27 -7.23 2.81
C SER A 11 10.41 -5.95 2.82
N HIS A 12 9.09 -6.06 2.64
CA HIS A 12 8.19 -4.91 2.49
C HIS A 12 7.71 -4.30 3.80
N TYR A 13 7.29 -5.15 4.76
CA TYR A 13 6.77 -4.72 6.06
C TYR A 13 7.30 -5.62 7.17
N ARG A 14 7.63 -5.03 8.32
CA ARG A 14 8.05 -5.78 9.52
C ARG A 14 6.80 -6.17 10.31
N ARG A 15 6.58 -7.46 10.53
CA ARG A 15 5.35 -7.98 11.15
C ARG A 15 5.57 -9.35 11.77
N HIS A 16 4.56 -9.83 12.48
CA HIS A 16 4.57 -11.09 13.21
C HIS A 16 3.40 -12.02 12.85
N CYS A 17 2.86 -11.87 11.64
CA CYS A 17 1.82 -12.74 11.10
C CYS A 17 1.93 -12.93 9.59
N HIS A 18 1.31 -14.02 9.13
CA HIS A 18 0.94 -14.24 7.74
C HIS A 18 -0.56 -13.99 7.54
N VAL A 19 -0.96 -13.64 6.32
CA VAL A 19 -2.35 -13.46 5.92
C VAL A 19 -2.76 -14.55 4.93
N ARG A 20 -4.03 -14.94 4.96
CA ARG A 20 -4.59 -15.86 3.95
C ARG A 20 -5.09 -15.07 2.76
N ALA A 21 -4.52 -15.31 1.59
CA ALA A 21 -4.93 -14.69 0.34
C ALA A 21 -6.30 -15.25 -0.09
N GLU A 22 -7.30 -14.37 -0.30
CA GLU A 22 -8.64 -14.86 -0.65
C GLU A 22 -8.71 -15.43 -2.07
N CYS A 23 -7.87 -14.93 -2.98
CA CYS A 23 -7.79 -15.37 -4.38
C CYS A 23 -7.37 -16.84 -4.54
N CYS A 24 -6.38 -17.30 -3.78
CA CYS A 24 -5.74 -18.62 -3.97
C CYS A 24 -5.64 -19.44 -2.68
N GLN A 25 -6.14 -18.91 -1.56
CA GLN A 25 -6.13 -19.51 -0.23
C GLN A 25 -4.73 -19.84 0.32
N GLN A 26 -3.69 -19.24 -0.27
CA GLN A 26 -2.30 -19.40 0.18
C GLN A 26 -1.99 -18.51 1.37
N TRP A 27 -1.12 -19.01 2.24
CA TRP A 27 -0.57 -18.23 3.34
C TRP A 27 0.64 -17.47 2.86
N VAL A 28 0.49 -16.15 2.79
CA VAL A 28 1.52 -15.25 2.30
C VAL A 28 1.87 -14.30 3.42
N ALA A 29 3.11 -13.84 3.41
CA ALA A 29 3.52 -12.90 4.43
C ALA A 29 2.70 -11.59 4.25
N CYS A 30 2.63 -11.02 3.04
CA CYS A 30 1.78 -9.85 2.73
C CYS A 30 1.39 -9.84 1.26
N ARG A 31 0.61 -8.82 0.86
CA ARG A 31 0.17 -8.64 -0.52
C ARG A 31 1.30 -8.49 -1.53
N LEU A 32 2.42 -7.87 -1.15
CA LEU A 32 3.53 -7.65 -2.07
C LEU A 32 4.34 -8.93 -2.26
N CYS A 33 4.63 -9.65 -1.16
CA CYS A 33 5.18 -10.99 -1.25
C CYS A 33 4.29 -11.93 -2.08
N HIS A 34 2.97 -11.80 -2.00
CA HIS A 34 2.06 -12.56 -2.85
C HIS A 34 2.27 -12.23 -4.32
N ASN A 35 2.17 -10.96 -4.72
CA ASN A 35 2.28 -10.57 -6.13
C ASN A 35 3.68 -10.85 -6.72
N GLU A 36 4.72 -10.94 -5.87
CA GLU A 36 6.06 -11.40 -6.26
C GLU A 36 6.12 -12.93 -6.48
N GLN A 37 5.34 -13.71 -5.71
CA GLN A 37 5.31 -15.18 -5.80
C GLN A 37 4.32 -15.69 -6.86
N PHE A 38 3.21 -14.99 -7.05
CA PHE A 38 2.11 -15.33 -7.95
C PHE A 38 1.92 -14.17 -8.94
N THR A 39 2.43 -14.34 -10.16
CA THR A 39 2.45 -13.29 -11.19
C THR A 39 1.23 -13.33 -12.11
N ASP A 40 0.40 -14.35 -12.00
CA ASP A 40 -0.81 -14.55 -12.79
C ASP A 40 -2.04 -13.83 -12.20
N HIS A 41 -2.00 -13.47 -10.92
CA HIS A 41 -3.08 -12.76 -10.25
C HIS A 41 -2.58 -11.94 -9.06
N GLU A 42 -3.37 -10.93 -8.67
CA GLU A 42 -3.07 -10.11 -7.50
C GLU A 42 -4.02 -10.41 -6.34
N ILE A 43 -3.54 -10.16 -5.12
CA ILE A 43 -4.36 -10.22 -3.92
C ILE A 43 -5.01 -8.87 -3.61
N ASP A 44 -6.34 -8.88 -3.47
CA ASP A 44 -7.08 -7.74 -2.95
C ASP A 44 -6.88 -7.60 -1.44
N ARG A 45 -6.22 -6.51 -1.03
CA ARG A 45 -5.98 -6.19 0.39
C ARG A 45 -7.28 -6.07 1.21
N HIS A 46 -8.36 -5.63 0.58
CA HIS A 46 -9.66 -5.44 1.22
C HIS A 46 -10.46 -6.72 1.33
N ALA A 47 -10.09 -7.77 0.60
CA ALA A 47 -10.71 -9.09 0.69
C ALA A 47 -10.08 -9.96 1.80
N ILE A 48 -8.89 -9.61 2.29
CA ILE A 48 -8.21 -10.36 3.37
C ILE A 48 -9.08 -10.35 4.64
N ARG A 49 -9.28 -11.53 5.24
CA ARG A 49 -10.09 -11.70 6.47
C ARG A 49 -9.33 -12.37 7.61
N ILE A 50 -8.43 -13.30 7.30
CA ILE A 50 -7.81 -14.19 8.28
C ILE A 50 -6.29 -13.96 8.29
N MET A 51 -5.72 -13.94 9.50
CA MET A 51 -4.30 -13.94 9.75
C MET A 51 -3.90 -15.17 10.57
N ARG A 52 -2.61 -15.51 10.52
CA ARG A 52 -1.97 -16.53 11.36
C ARG A 52 -0.80 -15.92 12.10
N CYS A 53 -0.79 -16.06 13.42
CA CYS A 53 0.31 -15.60 14.26
C CYS A 53 1.59 -16.42 14.01
N ASP A 54 2.73 -15.76 13.84
CA ASP A 54 4.01 -16.45 13.60
C ASP A 54 4.57 -17.12 14.87
N ALA A 55 4.23 -16.59 16.05
CA ALA A 55 4.74 -17.09 17.32
C ALA A 55 4.01 -18.35 17.83
N CYS A 56 2.69 -18.41 17.69
CA CYS A 56 1.87 -19.49 18.25
C CYS A 56 0.99 -20.24 17.24
N LEU A 57 1.06 -19.85 15.96
CA LEU A 57 0.35 -20.43 14.83
C LEU A 57 -1.19 -20.35 14.91
N THR A 58 -1.73 -19.55 15.83
CA THR A 58 -3.18 -19.30 15.90
C THR A 58 -3.66 -18.59 14.64
N GLU A 59 -4.64 -19.20 13.98
CA GLU A 59 -5.41 -18.60 12.90
C GLU A 59 -6.64 -17.88 13.47
N GLN A 60 -6.87 -16.65 13.02
CA GLN A 60 -7.93 -15.80 13.56
C GLN A 60 -8.28 -14.69 12.56
N PRO A 61 -9.42 -13.98 12.75
CA PRO A 61 -9.66 -12.75 12.02
C PRO A 61 -8.51 -11.75 12.15
N CYS A 62 -8.23 -10.99 11.09
CA CYS A 62 -7.21 -9.96 11.10
C CYS A 62 -7.44 -8.97 12.26
N ALA A 63 -6.46 -8.88 13.15
CA ALA A 63 -6.53 -8.07 14.35
C ALA A 63 -5.12 -7.61 14.76
N ARG A 64 -5.02 -6.50 15.51
CA ARG A 64 -3.72 -5.98 15.95
C ARG A 64 -2.93 -6.97 16.82
N THR A 65 -3.62 -7.82 17.56
CA THR A 65 -3.02 -8.76 18.52
C THR A 65 -3.50 -10.19 18.29
N CYS A 66 -2.64 -11.14 18.63
CA CYS A 66 -3.02 -12.55 18.64
C CYS A 66 -3.97 -12.82 19.82
N SER A 67 -5.06 -13.55 19.57
CA SER A 67 -6.05 -13.90 20.60
C SER A 67 -5.57 -14.99 21.58
N LYS A 68 -4.48 -15.69 21.27
CA LYS A 68 -3.94 -16.77 22.09
C LYS A 68 -2.70 -16.36 22.89
N CYS A 69 -1.71 -15.75 22.24
CA CYS A 69 -0.44 -15.38 22.89
C CYS A 69 -0.29 -13.87 23.11
N GLU A 70 -1.30 -13.07 22.74
CA GLU A 70 -1.33 -11.61 22.94
C GLU A 70 -0.22 -10.81 22.24
N ALA A 71 0.62 -11.47 21.45
CA ALA A 71 1.65 -10.80 20.64
C ALA A 71 1.01 -9.74 19.73
N VAL A 72 1.67 -8.60 19.60
CA VAL A 72 1.31 -7.54 18.65
C VAL A 72 1.79 -7.96 17.27
N MET A 73 0.91 -7.93 16.27
CA MET A 73 1.22 -8.41 14.91
C MET A 73 1.93 -7.36 14.05
N GLY A 74 1.77 -6.09 14.43
CA GLY A 74 2.49 -4.93 13.90
C GLY A 74 2.19 -3.70 14.75
N ALA A 75 3.18 -2.86 15.01
CA ALA A 75 3.02 -1.62 15.76
C ALA A 75 1.93 -0.74 15.14
N TYR A 76 1.98 -0.56 13.82
CA TYR A 76 0.86 -0.04 13.03
C TYR A 76 0.01 -1.18 12.49
N PHE A 77 -1.31 -1.08 12.71
CA PHE A 77 -2.31 -1.96 12.13
C PHE A 77 -3.44 -1.14 11.50
N CYS A 78 -3.74 -1.40 10.23
CA CYS A 78 -4.92 -0.87 9.57
C CYS A 78 -5.88 -2.01 9.24
N GLN A 79 -7.05 -2.00 9.89
CA GLN A 79 -8.10 -3.00 9.67
C GLN A 79 -8.72 -2.94 8.27
N VAL A 80 -8.85 -1.73 7.69
CA VAL A 80 -9.44 -1.55 6.36
C VAL A 80 -8.54 -2.14 5.26
N CYS A 81 -7.23 -1.95 5.40
CA CYS A 81 -6.25 -2.41 4.41
C CYS A 81 -5.60 -3.75 4.77
N ASN A 82 -5.87 -4.30 5.95
CA ASN A 82 -5.17 -5.46 6.53
C ASN A 82 -3.64 -5.31 6.49
N LEU A 83 -3.14 -4.11 6.80
CA LEU A 83 -1.71 -3.78 6.80
C LEU A 83 -1.16 -3.89 8.22
N PHE A 84 -0.06 -4.63 8.37
CA PHE A 84 0.70 -4.82 9.61
C PHE A 84 2.14 -4.37 9.36
N ASP A 85 2.61 -3.36 10.08
CA ASP A 85 3.99 -2.87 9.97
C ASP A 85 4.50 -2.29 11.29
N ASP A 86 5.55 -2.86 11.87
CA ASP A 86 6.25 -2.30 13.04
C ASP A 86 6.98 -1.01 12.71
N ALA A 87 7.40 -0.83 11.46
CA ALA A 87 7.99 0.42 11.00
C ALA A 87 6.92 1.48 10.67
N GLY A 88 5.64 1.21 10.91
CA GLY A 88 4.55 2.10 10.52
C GLY A 88 4.61 3.47 11.22
N ASP A 89 5.00 3.52 12.49
CA ASP A 89 5.16 4.79 13.21
C ASP A 89 6.37 5.57 12.69
N GLU A 90 7.50 4.92 12.43
CA GLU A 90 8.69 5.54 11.83
C GLU A 90 8.40 6.11 10.44
N LYS A 91 7.68 5.35 9.61
CA LYS A 91 7.22 5.75 8.28
C LYS A 91 6.05 6.74 8.33
N GLN A 92 5.49 7.01 9.51
CA GLN A 92 4.30 7.84 9.70
C GLN A 92 3.14 7.38 8.80
N VAL A 93 2.85 6.08 8.80
CA VAL A 93 1.78 5.51 7.99
C VAL A 93 0.43 5.98 8.50
N PHE A 94 -0.48 6.33 7.59
CA PHE A 94 -1.85 6.69 7.93
C PHE A 94 -2.84 6.19 6.89
N HIS A 95 -4.05 5.85 7.29
CA HIS A 95 -5.14 5.50 6.37
C HIS A 95 -5.84 6.75 5.86
N CYS A 96 -5.99 6.91 4.54
CA CYS A 96 -6.85 7.94 3.98
C CYS A 96 -8.19 7.32 3.58
N ASP A 97 -9.27 7.70 4.26
CA ASP A 97 -10.62 7.16 4.00
C ASP A 97 -11.08 7.49 2.57
N GLY A 98 -10.83 8.70 2.07
CA GLY A 98 -11.17 9.10 0.71
C GLY A 98 -10.42 8.32 -0.38
N CYS A 99 -9.22 7.82 -0.08
CA CYS A 99 -8.48 6.94 -1.00
C CYS A 99 -8.75 5.45 -0.74
N GLY A 100 -9.29 5.08 0.43
CA GLY A 100 -9.42 3.69 0.87
C GLY A 100 -8.09 2.97 1.12
N ILE A 101 -6.94 3.66 1.13
CA ILE A 101 -5.62 3.02 1.28
C ILE A 101 -4.72 3.74 2.29
N CYS A 102 -3.77 2.99 2.86
CA CYS A 102 -2.70 3.55 3.68
C CYS A 102 -1.67 4.31 2.83
N ARG A 103 -1.26 5.48 3.31
CA ARG A 103 -0.21 6.34 2.77
C ARG A 103 0.92 6.48 3.80
N VAL A 104 2.08 6.93 3.32
CA VAL A 104 3.32 7.11 4.10
C VAL A 104 3.62 8.61 4.21
N GLY A 105 4.22 9.05 5.31
CA GLY A 105 4.70 10.43 5.47
C GLY A 105 3.83 11.33 6.36
N GLY A 106 2.88 10.76 7.12
CA GLY A 106 2.15 11.44 8.19
C GLY A 106 0.90 12.16 7.72
N ARG A 107 -0.24 11.93 8.41
CA ARG A 107 -1.54 12.51 8.03
C ARG A 107 -1.48 14.02 7.88
N ASP A 108 -0.78 14.71 8.78
CA ASP A 108 -0.72 16.17 8.83
C ASP A 108 0.11 16.80 7.70
N ASN A 109 0.80 15.98 6.89
CA ASN A 109 1.56 16.44 5.73
C ASN A 109 0.77 16.34 4.42
N PHE A 110 -0.42 15.73 4.44
CA PHE A 110 -1.23 15.49 3.26
C PHE A 110 -2.67 15.95 3.44
N PHE A 111 -3.26 16.43 2.34
CA PHE A 111 -4.71 16.62 2.24
C PHE A 111 -5.26 15.72 1.12
N HIS A 112 -6.51 15.27 1.30
CA HIS A 112 -7.24 14.61 0.24
C HIS A 112 -7.96 15.65 -0.62
N CYS A 113 -7.83 15.53 -1.94
CA CYS A 113 -8.57 16.34 -2.89
C CYS A 113 -9.67 15.49 -3.54
N ASP A 114 -10.92 15.72 -3.17
CA ASP A 114 -12.07 14.94 -3.65
C ASP A 114 -12.20 15.00 -5.17
N LYS A 115 -11.98 16.16 -5.77
CA LYS A 115 -12.07 16.33 -7.23
C LYS A 115 -11.01 15.51 -7.98
N CYS A 116 -9.80 15.44 -7.45
CA CYS A 116 -8.72 14.67 -8.07
C CYS A 116 -8.73 13.19 -7.67
N CYS A 117 -9.54 12.83 -6.67
CA CYS A 117 -9.61 11.52 -6.02
C CYS A 117 -8.25 11.05 -5.48
N GLY A 118 -7.51 11.92 -4.79
CA GLY A 118 -6.21 11.50 -4.22
C GLY A 118 -5.61 12.42 -3.18
N CYS A 119 -4.59 11.90 -2.50
CA CYS A 119 -3.82 12.63 -1.50
C CYS A 119 -2.66 13.38 -2.13
N TYR A 120 -2.53 14.65 -1.79
CA TYR A 120 -1.39 15.49 -2.15
C TYR A 120 -0.69 16.05 -0.91
N PRO A 121 0.61 16.32 -0.98
CA PRO A 121 1.29 17.08 0.06
C PRO A 121 0.65 18.47 0.22
N HIS A 122 0.60 19.00 1.45
CA HIS A 122 0.06 20.34 1.72
C HIS A 122 0.73 21.46 0.92
N SER A 123 1.96 21.26 0.46
CA SER A 123 2.66 22.20 -0.42
C SER A 123 1.90 22.51 -1.72
N LEU A 124 1.04 21.59 -2.18
CA LEU A 124 0.19 21.69 -3.37
C LEU A 124 -1.25 22.16 -3.09
N GLN A 125 -1.59 22.39 -1.82
CA GLN A 125 -2.92 22.85 -1.46
C GLN A 125 -3.17 24.23 -2.08
N ASN A 126 -4.29 24.37 -2.81
CA ASN A 126 -4.66 25.56 -3.59
C ASN A 126 -3.67 25.96 -4.71
N LYS A 127 -2.69 25.12 -5.04
CA LYS A 127 -1.71 25.39 -6.12
C LYS A 127 -1.82 24.42 -7.29
N HIS A 128 -2.25 23.18 -7.05
CA HIS A 128 -2.45 22.23 -8.13
C HIS A 128 -3.71 22.58 -8.94
N LYS A 129 -3.66 22.37 -10.25
CA LYS A 129 -4.84 22.47 -11.11
C LYS A 129 -5.66 21.19 -10.94
N CYS A 130 -6.84 21.28 -10.32
CA CYS A 130 -7.67 20.11 -10.14
C CYS A 130 -8.25 19.61 -11.47
N LEU A 131 -7.98 18.34 -11.78
CA LEU A 131 -8.53 17.64 -12.92
C LEU A 131 -9.26 16.40 -12.40
N GLU A 132 -10.49 16.20 -12.87
CA GLU A 132 -11.38 15.18 -12.31
C GLU A 132 -10.78 13.78 -12.42
N GLY A 133 -10.69 13.11 -11.26
CA GLY A 133 -10.12 11.77 -11.13
C GLY A 133 -8.67 11.67 -11.59
N SER A 134 -7.89 12.76 -11.59
CA SER A 134 -6.56 12.77 -12.20
C SER A 134 -5.60 11.72 -11.63
N MET A 135 -5.77 11.33 -10.36
CA MET A 135 -4.94 10.31 -9.74
C MET A 135 -5.26 8.89 -10.22
N HIS A 136 -6.43 8.68 -10.82
CA HIS A 136 -6.87 7.39 -11.33
C HIS A 136 -6.69 7.27 -12.86
N ARG A 137 -6.05 8.26 -13.49
CA ARG A 137 -5.72 8.23 -14.92
C ARG A 137 -4.40 7.52 -15.15
N GLU A 138 -4.23 7.07 -16.38
CA GLU A 138 -2.99 6.49 -16.89
C GLU A 138 -1.89 7.55 -16.96
N CYS A 139 -0.68 7.14 -16.60
CA CYS A 139 0.52 7.92 -16.83
C CYS A 139 0.74 8.06 -18.34
N ALA A 140 0.94 9.29 -18.83
CA ALA A 140 1.09 9.54 -20.27
C ALA A 140 2.39 8.94 -20.88
N ILE A 141 3.29 8.44 -20.05
CA ILE A 141 4.58 7.87 -20.48
C ILE A 141 4.49 6.34 -20.59
N CYS A 142 4.13 5.65 -19.51
CA CYS A 142 4.05 4.18 -19.49
C CYS A 142 2.66 3.61 -19.73
N LEU A 143 1.62 4.45 -19.76
CA LEU A 143 0.20 4.08 -19.90
C LEU A 143 -0.38 3.23 -18.77
N GLU A 144 0.33 3.13 -17.63
CA GLU A 144 -0.16 2.44 -16.44
C GLU A 144 -0.92 3.40 -15.51
N VAL A 145 -1.91 2.89 -14.79
CA VAL A 145 -2.72 3.70 -13.85
C VAL A 145 -1.84 4.20 -12.70
N THR A 146 -1.85 5.53 -12.50
CA THR A 146 -0.99 6.18 -11.49
C THR A 146 -1.35 5.78 -10.06
N PHE A 147 -2.64 5.62 -9.73
CA PHE A 147 -3.09 5.22 -8.38
C PHE A 147 -2.66 3.80 -7.97
N ALA A 148 -2.47 2.89 -8.93
CA ALA A 148 -2.19 1.48 -8.66
C ALA A 148 -0.73 1.25 -8.24
N SER A 149 0.16 2.17 -8.62
CA SER A 149 1.58 2.08 -8.30
C SER A 149 1.89 2.39 -6.84
N LEU A 150 2.96 1.78 -6.34
CA LEU A 150 3.57 2.10 -5.05
C LEU A 150 4.47 3.33 -5.10
N GLU A 151 4.80 3.80 -6.29
CA GLU A 151 5.73 4.89 -6.50
C GLU A 151 5.11 6.24 -6.12
N SER A 152 5.99 7.22 -5.88
CA SER A 152 5.56 8.60 -5.80
C SER A 152 5.00 9.06 -7.15
N VAL A 153 4.25 10.15 -7.15
CA VAL A 153 3.66 10.73 -8.35
C VAL A 153 4.08 12.18 -8.51
N HIS A 154 4.25 12.60 -9.77
CA HIS A 154 4.52 13.99 -10.12
C HIS A 154 3.26 14.64 -10.69
N VAL A 155 2.89 15.82 -10.17
CA VAL A 155 1.72 16.58 -10.62
C VAL A 155 2.17 17.70 -11.53
N LEU A 156 1.82 17.60 -12.81
CA LEU A 156 2.16 18.60 -13.82
C LEU A 156 1.34 19.89 -13.63
N PRO A 157 1.82 21.05 -14.13
CA PRO A 157 1.08 22.31 -14.08
C PRO A 157 -0.30 22.25 -14.76
N CYS A 158 -0.46 21.38 -15.76
CA CYS A 158 -1.73 21.15 -16.44
C CYS A 158 -2.74 20.33 -15.61
N GLY A 159 -2.33 19.80 -14.45
CA GLY A 159 -3.13 18.99 -13.53
C GLY A 159 -2.96 17.49 -13.73
N HIS A 160 -2.37 17.04 -14.84
CA HIS A 160 -2.09 15.62 -15.09
C HIS A 160 -1.03 15.07 -14.14
N VAL A 161 -1.05 13.76 -13.98
CA VAL A 161 -0.21 13.05 -13.02
C VAL A 161 0.64 12.05 -13.80
N LEU A 162 1.92 11.99 -13.46
CA LEU A 162 2.86 10.98 -13.94
C LEU A 162 3.36 10.17 -12.74
N HIS A 163 3.81 8.93 -12.97
CA HIS A 163 4.67 8.26 -12.00
C HIS A 163 5.95 9.08 -11.81
N GLY A 164 6.46 9.12 -10.58
CA GLY A 164 7.68 9.84 -10.24
C GLY A 164 8.87 9.35 -11.05
N GLY A 165 9.00 8.03 -11.22
CA GLY A 165 10.06 7.43 -12.04
C GLY A 165 9.97 7.88 -13.51
N CYS A 166 8.77 7.84 -14.11
CA CYS A 166 8.59 8.31 -15.49
C CYS A 166 8.92 9.80 -15.66
N TRP A 167 8.58 10.63 -14.67
CA TRP A 167 8.95 12.04 -14.68
C TRP A 167 10.47 12.25 -14.60
N GLU A 168 11.14 11.55 -13.68
CA GLU A 168 12.59 11.60 -13.52
C GLU A 168 13.34 11.15 -14.78
N GLU A 169 12.87 10.08 -15.41
CA GLU A 169 13.40 9.61 -16.69
C GLU A 169 13.21 10.67 -17.79
N TYR A 170 12.00 11.23 -17.91
CA TYR A 170 11.68 12.26 -18.90
C TYR A 170 12.60 13.49 -18.80
N ILE A 171 12.83 14.00 -17.59
CA ILE A 171 13.74 15.14 -17.38
C ILE A 171 15.21 14.77 -17.60
N SER A 172 15.62 13.52 -17.32
CA SER A 172 16.99 13.07 -17.53
C SER A 172 17.42 13.09 -19.00
N HIS A 173 16.45 12.97 -19.91
CA HIS A 173 16.67 13.08 -21.36
C HIS A 173 16.67 14.52 -21.91
N GLY A 174 16.64 15.53 -21.03
CA GLY A 174 16.75 16.95 -21.41
C GLY A 174 15.49 17.53 -22.06
N CYS A 175 14.35 16.86 -21.93
CA CYS A 175 13.06 17.39 -22.36
C CYS A 175 12.52 18.37 -21.30
N ILE A 176 12.67 19.67 -21.56
CA ILE A 176 12.09 20.79 -20.79
C ILE A 176 11.52 21.83 -21.74
#